data_AF-A0A846PEP0-F1
#
_entry.id   AF-A0A846PEP0-F1
#
_cell.length_a   1.000
_cell.length_b   1.000
_cell.length_c   1.000
_cell.angle_alpha   90.00
_cell.angle_beta   90.00
_cell.angle_gamma   90.00
#
_symmetry.space_group_name_H-M   'P 1'
#
loop_
_entity.id
_entity.type
_entity.pdbx_description
1 polymer ?
#
loop_
_entity_poly.entity_id
_entity_poly.type
_entity_poly.pdbx_seq_one_letter_code
_entity_poly.pdbx_strand_id
1 'polypeptide(L)' 'MRETEKLRQAVELTLDAGYQLAKGAFEFLTLFSETGDPAEIVGKAIRKIESSNQKSFFIERSLLEELVENSQIKEEFYPS' A
#
# COMPACT_ATOMS: atom_id res chain seq x y z
N MET A 1 6.53 17.09 8.01
CA MET A 1 6.65 16.26 9.25
C MET A 1 5.60 15.15 9.32
N ARG A 2 4.34 15.33 8.89
CA ARG A 2 3.33 14.26 8.93
C ARG A 2 3.45 13.21 7.81
N GLU A 3 3.95 13.59 6.63
CA GLU A 3 4.14 12.65 5.50
C GLU A 3 5.14 11.54 5.85
N THR A 4 6.22 11.91 6.54
CA THR A 4 7.24 10.98 7.03
C THR A 4 6.69 10.00 8.05
N GLU A 5 5.73 10.41 8.88
CA GLU A 5 5.13 9.54 9.92
C GLU A 5 4.23 8.48 9.30
N LYS A 6 3.42 8.84 8.31
CA LYS A 6 2.56 7.87 7.60
C LYS A 6 3.39 6.87 6.79
N LEU A 7 4.45 7.33 6.12
CA LEU A 7 5.37 6.44 5.42
C LEU A 7 6.08 5.49 6.39
N ARG A 8 6.54 6.01 7.53
CA ARG A 8 7.15 5.20 8.59
C ARG A 8 6.18 4.13 9.10
N GLN A 9 4.93 4.51 9.37
CA GLN A 9 3.90 3.57 9.82
C GLN A 9 3.64 2.48 8.77
N ALA A 10 3.63 2.82 7.48
CA ALA A 10 3.47 1.84 6.41
C ALA A 10 4.63 0.83 6.38
N VAL A 11 5.86 1.28 6.64
CA VAL A 11 7.03 0.40 6.76
C VAL A 11 6.92 -0.51 7.98
N GLU A 12 6.58 0.04 9.15
CA GLU A 12 6.39 -0.73 10.39
C GLU A 12 5.30 -1.81 10.20
N LEU A 13 4.15 -1.46 9.64
CA LEU A 13 3.07 -2.39 9.33
C LEU A 13 3.51 -3.54 8.40
N THR A 14 4.33 -3.22 7.40
CA THR A 14 4.84 -4.23 6.46
C THR A 14 5.73 -5.24 7.17
N LEU A 15 6.64 -4.75 8.02
CA LEU A 15 7.58 -5.58 8.78
C LEU A 15 6.86 -6.43 9.83
N ASP A 16 5.92 -5.85 10.57
CA ASP A 16 5.14 -6.55 11.60
C ASP A 16 4.31 -7.70 11.02
N ALA A 17 3.84 -7.54 9.78
CA ALA A 17 3.12 -8.59 9.05
C ALA A 17 4.05 -9.64 8.41
N GLY A 18 5.38 -9.51 8.55
CA GLY A 18 6.36 -10.45 8.01
C GLY A 18 6.62 -10.31 6.51
N TYR A 19 6.25 -9.17 5.93
CA TYR A 19 6.49 -8.84 4.52
C TYR A 19 7.67 -7.87 4.37
N GLN A 20 8.10 -7.70 3.12
CA GLN A 20 9.13 -6.75 2.72
C GLN A 20 8.60 -5.86 1.60
N LEU A 21 8.98 -4.58 1.59
CA LEU A 21 8.70 -3.69 0.47
C LEU A 21 9.77 -3.86 -0.59
N ALA A 22 9.36 -4.09 -1.84
CA ALA A 22 10.27 -3.93 -2.97
C ALA A 22 10.71 -2.46 -3.07
N LYS A 23 11.91 -2.19 -3.60
CA LYS A 23 12.42 -0.82 -3.76
C LYS A 23 11.42 0.09 -4.50
N GLY A 24 10.86 -0.41 -5.60
CA GLY A 24 9.86 0.35 -6.37
C GLY A 24 8.56 0.60 -5.60
N ALA A 25 8.18 -0.31 -4.68
CA ALA A 25 7.01 -0.15 -3.82
C ALA A 25 7.26 0.95 -2.77
N PHE A 26 8.45 0.98 -2.17
CA PHE A 26 8.84 2.04 -1.24
C PHE A 26 8.92 3.42 -1.91
N GLU A 27 9.52 3.50 -3.09
CA GLU A 27 9.56 4.74 -3.89
C GLU A 27 8.15 5.23 -4.24
N PHE A 28 7.26 4.31 -4.63
CA PHE A 28 5.86 4.63 -4.89
C PHE A 28 5.15 5.15 -3.64
N LEU A 29 5.28 4.47 -2.49
CA LEU A 29 4.65 4.91 -1.23
C LEU A 29 5.17 6.27 -0.76
N THR A 30 6.44 6.56 -1.03
CA THR A 30 7.04 7.87 -0.74
C THR A 30 6.33 8.97 -1.53
N LEU A 31 6.14 8.77 -2.84
CA LEU A 31 5.41 9.73 -3.69
C LEU A 31 3.92 9.79 -3.34
N PHE A 32 3.30 8.63 -3.11
CA PHE A 32 1.87 8.55 -2.74
C PHE A 32 1.58 9.22 -1.39
N SER A 33 2.56 9.33 -0.49
CA SER A 33 2.39 10.02 0.79
C SER A 33 2.04 11.51 0.65
N GLU A 34 2.32 12.12 -0.52
CA GLU A 34 1.97 13.51 -0.83
C GLU A 34 0.47 13.67 -1.13
N THR A 35 -0.21 12.61 -1.57
CA THR A 35 -1.60 12.66 -2.06
C THR A 35 -2.55 11.72 -1.34
N GLY A 36 -2.06 10.78 -0.53
CA GLY A 36 -2.86 9.77 0.13
C GLY A 36 -2.24 9.22 1.42
N ASP A 37 -2.72 8.05 1.84
CA ASP A 37 -2.25 7.36 3.05
C ASP A 37 -1.50 6.06 2.73
N PRO A 38 -0.16 6.06 2.76
CA PRO A 38 0.66 4.87 2.52
C PRO A 38 0.33 3.70 3.45
N ALA A 39 -0.02 3.98 4.72
CA ALA A 39 -0.32 2.95 5.69
C ALA A 39 -1.65 2.24 5.37
N GLU A 40 -2.62 2.98 4.86
CA GLU A 40 -3.88 2.40 4.41
C GLU A 40 -3.69 1.47 3.21
N ILE A 41 -2.92 1.90 2.20
CA ILE A 41 -2.66 1.09 0.99
C ILE A 41 -1.86 -0.16 1.34
N VAL A 42 -0.83 -0.06 2.18
CA VAL A 42 -0.08 -1.23 2.67
C VAL A 42 -0.99 -2.19 3.43
N GLY A 43 -1.86 -1.68 4.31
CA GLY A 43 -2.83 -2.51 5.04
C GLY A 43 -3.77 -3.28 4.10
N LYS A 44 -4.24 -2.64 3.02
CA LYS A 44 -5.02 -3.31 1.97
C LYS A 44 -4.19 -4.36 1.22
N ALA A 45 -2.93 -4.06 0.90
CA ALA A 45 -2.02 -4.98 0.22
C ALA A 45 -1.77 -6.25 1.03
N ILE A 46 -1.46 -6.11 2.33
CA ILE A 46 -1.26 -7.24 3.25
C ILE A 46 -2.51 -8.12 3.26
N ARG A 47 -3.70 -7.56 3.49
CA ARG A 47 -4.96 -8.32 3.48
C ARG A 47 -5.21 -9.04 2.15
N LYS A 48 -4.92 -8.37 1.03
CA LYS A 48 -5.05 -8.98 -0.31
C LYS A 48 -4.10 -10.16 -0.47
N ILE A 49 -2.84 -10.00 -0.05
CA ILE A 49 -1.85 -11.08 -0.09
C ILE A 49 -2.25 -12.23 0.82
N GLU A 50 -2.66 -11.99 2.07
CA GLU A 50 -3.13 -13.03 3.00
C GLU A 50 -4.38 -13.78 2.48
N SER A 51 -5.28 -13.07 1.78
CA SER A 51 -6.48 -13.68 1.19
C SER A 51 -6.19 -14.46 -0.09
N SER A 52 -5.11 -14.11 -0.79
CA SER A 52 -4.63 -14.83 -1.95
C SER A 52 -3.69 -15.94 -1.47
N ASN A 53 -3.75 -17.14 -2.01
CA ASN A 53 -2.81 -18.20 -1.59
C ASN A 53 -1.37 -17.96 -2.12
N GLN A 54 -0.97 -16.70 -2.32
CA GLN A 54 0.33 -16.29 -2.86
C GLN A 54 1.40 -16.32 -1.78
N LYS A 55 2.48 -17.06 -2.07
CA LYS A 55 3.68 -17.17 -1.22
C LYS A 55 4.70 -16.05 -1.47
N SER A 56 4.26 -14.84 -1.82
CA SER A 56 5.20 -13.71 -1.93
C SER A 56 5.40 -13.08 -0.56
N PHE A 57 6.66 -12.97 -0.14
CA PHE A 57 7.02 -12.15 1.01
C PHE A 57 7.22 -10.68 0.63
N PHE A 58 7.19 -10.35 -0.67
CA PHE A 58 7.39 -9.00 -1.17
C PHE A 58 6.08 -8.36 -1.59
N ILE A 59 5.87 -7.14 -1.12
CA ILE A 59 4.87 -6.21 -1.63
C ILE A 59 5.50 -5.46 -2.79
N GLU A 60 4.98 -5.73 -3.99
CA GLU A 60 5.42 -5.12 -5.24
C GLU A 60 4.69 -3.82 -5.53
N ARG A 61 5.34 -2.94 -6.29
CA ARG A 61 4.77 -1.65 -6.71
C ARG A 61 3.44 -1.83 -7.46
N SER A 62 3.39 -2.80 -8.37
CA SER A 62 2.21 -3.08 -9.19
C SER A 62 0.96 -3.40 -8.37
N LEU A 63 1.13 -4.11 -7.25
CA LEU A 63 0.02 -4.41 -6.33
C LEU A 63 -0.51 -3.13 -5.68
N LEU A 64 0.37 -2.21 -5.29
CA LEU A 64 -0.02 -0.95 -4.67
C LEU A 64 -0.70 -0.01 -5.66
N GLU A 65 -0.18 0.09 -6.89
CA GLU A 65 -0.79 0.85 -7.98
C GLU A 65 -2.21 0.33 -8.29
N GLU A 66 -2.37 -1.00 -8.41
CA GLU A 66 -3.68 -1.63 -8.63
C GLU A 66 -4.69 -1.28 -7.52
N LEU A 67 -4.24 -1.24 -6.26
CA LEU A 67 -5.10 -0.92 -5.12
C LEU A 67 -5.51 0.56 -5.08
N VAL A 68 -4.64 1.46 -5.53
CA VAL A 68 -4.94 2.88 -5.67
C VAL A 68 -5.93 3.11 -6.81
N GLU A 69 -5.68 2.56 -7.99
CA GLU A 69 -6.57 2.67 -9.16
C GLU A 69 -7.97 2.12 -8.84
N ASN A 70 -8.06 0.95 -8.21
CA ASN A 70 -9.35 0.39 -7.79
C ASN A 70 -10.07 1.22 -6.72
N SER A 71 -9.33 1.99 -5.91
CA SER A 71 -9.95 2.91 -4.95
C SER A 71 -10.54 4.13 -5.67
N GLN A 72 -9.82 4.68 -6.65
CA GLN A 72 -10.30 5.80 -7.47
C GLN A 72 -11.53 5.43 -8.31
N ILE A 73 -11.54 4.23 -8.92
CA ILE A 73 -12.68 3.74 -9.71
C ILE A 73 -13.95 3.60 -8.84
N LYS A 74 -13.81 3.22 -7.56
CA LYS A 74 -14.98 3.11 -6.65
C LYS A 74 -15.57 4.46 -6.29
N GLU A 75 -14.75 5.50 -6.13
CA GLU A 75 -15.21 6.87 -5.89
C GLU A 75 -15.91 7.48 -7.12
N GLU A 76 -15.48 7.12 -8.33
CA GLU A 76 -16.04 7.69 -9.57
C GLU A 76 -17.39 7.05 -9.97
N PHE A 77 -17.61 5.77 -9.65
CA PHE A 77 -18.84 5.05 -10.04
C PHE A 77 -19.95 5.04 -8.98
N TYR A 78 -19.63 5.38 -7.72
CA TYR A 78 -20.62 5.50 -6.64
C TYR A 78 -20.40 6.81 -5.87
N PRO A 79 -20.87 7.96 -6.39
CA PRO A 79 -20.86 9.20 -5.63
C PRO A 79 -21.75 9.02 -4.40
N SER A 80 -21.19 9.31 -3.22
CA SER A 80 -21.87 9.23 -1.92
C SER A 80 -22.96 10.29 -1.77
#